data_AF-A0A7J2LF49-F1
#
_entry.id   AF-A0A7J2LF49-F1
#
_cell.length_a   1.000
_cell.length_b   1.000
_cell.length_c   1.000
_cell.angle_alpha   90.00
_cell.angle_beta   90.00
_cell.angle_gamma   90.00
#
_symmetry.space_group_name_H-M   'P 1'
#
loop_
_entity.id
_entity.type
_entity.pdbx_description
1 polymer ?
#
loop_
_entity_poly.entity_id
_entity_poly.type
_entity_poly.pdbx_seq_one_letter_code
_entity_poly.pdbx_strand_id
1 'polypeptide(L)'
;MVFDEGFLKELERELKRWDSEVVVKWLNKLPERREEFKTTSDIKIKRIYTPLDIKDMDYMRDLGLPGEYPFTRGIHATMYRARIWTMRQFAGFGTAEDTNKRFKYLLEEGETGLSIAFDYPTIRGYDSDHP
;
A
#
# COMPACT_ATOMS: atom_id res chain seq x y z
N MET A 1 16.30 1.33 21.53
CA MET A 1 16.39 0.64 20.22
C MET A 1 15.43 -0.53 20.23
N VAL A 2 14.79 -0.85 19.10
CA VAL A 2 13.77 -1.92 19.01
C VAL A 2 14.37 -3.31 19.18
N PHE A 3 15.67 -3.46 18.89
CA PHE A 3 16.41 -4.71 18.98
C PHE A 3 17.63 -4.56 19.90
N ASP A 4 18.03 -5.68 20.50
CA ASP A 4 19.24 -5.77 21.30
C ASP A 4 20.51 -5.62 20.43
N GLU A 5 21.50 -4.87 20.91
CA GLU A 5 22.74 -4.60 20.16
C GLU A 5 23.59 -5.86 19.92
N GLY A 6 23.60 -6.79 20.88
CA GLY A 6 24.32 -8.06 20.76
C GLY A 6 23.74 -8.90 19.63
N PHE A 7 22.41 -9.03 19.62
CA PHE A 7 21.68 -9.68 18.54
C PHE A 7 21.94 -9.03 17.18
N LEU A 8 21.90 -7.70 17.07
CA LEU A 8 22.16 -7.01 15.81
C LEU A 8 23.57 -7.26 15.28
N LYS A 9 24.59 -7.26 16.15
CA LYS A 9 25.98 -7.57 15.77
C LYS A 9 26.13 -9.01 15.29
N GLU A 10 25.50 -9.96 15.97
CA GLU A 10 25.50 -11.36 15.54
C GLU A 10 24.81 -11.54 14.19
N LEU A 11 23.65 -10.91 14.00
CA LEU A 11 22.91 -10.91 12.74
C LEU A 11 23.74 -10.32 11.60
N GLU A 12 24.45 -9.21 11.84
CA GLU A 12 25.33 -8.61 10.83
C GLU A 12 26.45 -9.58 10.40
N ARG A 13 27.03 -10.31 11.35
CA ARG A 13 28.05 -11.33 11.06
C ARG A 13 27.47 -12.48 10.23
N GLU A 14 26.31 -13.00 10.63
CA GLU A 14 25.67 -14.11 9.90
C GLU A 14 25.21 -13.70 8.50
N LEU A 15 24.71 -12.49 8.31
CA LEU A 15 24.36 -11.98 6.99
C LEU A 15 25.56 -11.85 6.07
N LYS A 16 26.70 -11.37 6.59
CA LYS A 16 27.95 -11.31 5.82
C LYS A 16 28.39 -12.71 5.39
N ARG A 17 28.37 -13.67 6.30
CA ARG A 17 28.69 -15.09 6.00
C ARG A 17 27.74 -15.65 4.94
N TRP A 18 26.44 -15.45 5.11
CA TRP A 18 25.41 -15.94 4.20
C TRP A 18 25.58 -15.35 2.80
N ASP A 19 25.84 -14.04 2.67
CA ASP A 19 26.06 -13.39 1.38
C ASP A 19 27.34 -13.89 0.71
N SER A 20 28.45 -14.04 1.46
CA SER A 20 29.72 -14.49 0.89
C SER A 20 29.76 -15.98 0.54
N GLU A 21 29.07 -16.84 1.30
CA GLU A 21 29.15 -18.29 1.13
C GLU A 21 27.94 -18.85 0.37
N VAL A 22 26.74 -18.56 0.88
CA VAL A 22 25.52 -19.22 0.43
C VAL A 22 25.00 -18.56 -0.83
N VAL A 23 24.91 -17.22 -0.87
CA VAL A 23 24.42 -16.49 -2.04
C VAL A 23 25.35 -16.70 -3.22
N VAL A 24 26.67 -16.55 -3.05
CA VAL A 24 27.65 -16.79 -4.12
C VAL A 24 27.53 -18.20 -4.69
N LYS A 25 27.39 -19.22 -3.83
CA LYS A 25 27.18 -20.61 -4.27
C LYS A 25 25.95 -20.75 -5.16
N TRP A 26 24.85 -20.07 -4.83
CA TRP A 26 23.64 -20.08 -5.63
C TRP A 26 23.77 -19.31 -6.92
N LEU A 27 24.36 -18.11 -6.90
CA LEU A 27 24.56 -17.29 -8.10
C LEU A 27 25.44 -17.99 -9.13
N ASN A 28 26.45 -18.74 -8.70
CA ASN A 28 27.29 -19.56 -9.58
C ASN A 28 26.53 -20.72 -10.23
N LYS A 29 25.51 -21.25 -9.55
CA LYS A 29 24.66 -22.32 -10.07
C LYS A 29 23.56 -21.79 -10.97
N LEU A 30 22.95 -20.67 -10.58
CA LEU A 30 21.85 -20.03 -11.27
C LEU A 30 21.87 -18.52 -10.96
N PRO A 31 22.21 -17.67 -11.94
CA PRO A 31 22.21 -16.23 -11.74
C PRO A 31 20.79 -15.70 -11.52
N GLU A 32 20.70 -14.55 -10.87
CA GLU A 32 19.44 -13.83 -10.74
C GLU A 32 18.96 -13.30 -12.09
N ARG A 33 17.64 -13.14 -12.23
CA ARG A 33 17.00 -12.74 -13.49
C ARG A 33 17.31 -11.29 -13.91
N ARG A 34 17.79 -10.48 -12.98
CA ARG A 34 18.12 -9.06 -13.17
C ARG A 34 19.32 -8.74 -12.28
N GLU A 35 20.16 -7.84 -12.74
CA GLU A 35 21.26 -7.29 -11.92
C GLU A 35 20.73 -6.48 -10.74
N GLU A 36 19.61 -5.78 -10.93
CA GLU A 36 18.95 -4.99 -9.89
C GLU A 36 17.43 -5.18 -9.91
N PHE A 37 16.86 -5.34 -8.72
CA PHE A 37 15.41 -5.36 -8.52
C PHE A 37 14.95 -4.00 -8.04
N LYS A 38 13.94 -3.44 -8.70
CA LYS A 38 13.32 -2.16 -8.34
C LYS A 38 11.82 -2.27 -8.34
N THR A 39 11.18 -1.42 -7.56
CA THR A 39 9.75 -1.11 -7.68
C THR A 39 9.49 -0.34 -8.98
N THR A 40 8.22 -0.16 -9.34
CA THR A 40 7.80 0.70 -10.48
C THR A 40 8.10 2.18 -10.27
N SER A 41 8.48 2.58 -9.05
CA SER A 41 8.89 3.94 -8.70
C SER A 41 10.41 4.05 -8.51
N ASP A 42 11.18 3.14 -9.11
CA ASP A 42 12.65 3.09 -9.10
C ASP A 42 13.33 2.91 -7.72
N ILE A 43 12.57 2.57 -6.68
CA ILE A 43 13.13 2.21 -5.37
C ILE A 43 13.79 0.84 -5.46
N LYS A 44 15.09 0.77 -5.12
CA LYS A 44 15.88 -0.48 -5.07
C LYS A 44 15.33 -1.44 -4.02
N ILE A 45 15.19 -2.71 -4.40
CA ILE A 45 14.74 -3.80 -3.53
C ILE A 45 15.94 -4.68 -3.20
N LYS A 46 16.27 -4.79 -1.90
CA LYS A 46 17.30 -5.72 -1.40
C LYS A 46 16.85 -7.17 -1.57
N ARG A 47 17.81 -8.11 -1.60
CA ARG A 47 17.53 -9.55 -1.67
C ARG A 47 16.66 -10.04 -0.51
N ILE A 48 16.94 -9.53 0.69
CA ILE A 48 16.17 -9.74 1.91
C ILE A 48 16.18 -8.45 2.75
N TYR A 49 15.21 -8.32 3.66
CA TYR A 49 15.17 -7.30 4.70
C TYR A 49 15.16 -7.97 6.07
N THR A 50 15.83 -7.34 7.03
CA THR A 50 16.16 -7.89 8.34
C THR A 50 16.03 -6.80 9.42
N PRO A 51 16.13 -7.14 10.72
CA PRO A 51 16.18 -6.14 11.78
C PRO A 51 17.25 -5.04 11.60
N LEU A 52 18.35 -5.31 10.90
CA LEU A 52 19.37 -4.29 10.60
C LEU A 52 18.85 -3.16 9.70
N ASP A 53 17.82 -3.43 8.89
CA ASP A 53 17.22 -2.45 7.98
C ASP A 53 16.31 -1.45 8.68
N ILE A 54 15.94 -1.73 9.94
CA ILE A 54 15.10 -0.88 10.78
C ILE A 54 15.74 -0.59 12.14
N LYS A 55 17.05 -0.82 12.28
CA LYS A 55 17.78 -0.65 13.55
C LYS A 55 17.71 0.79 14.10
N ASP A 56 17.65 1.77 13.20
CA ASP A 56 17.62 3.20 13.50
C ASP A 56 16.18 3.75 13.61
N MET A 57 15.17 2.88 13.43
CA MET A 57 13.77 3.26 13.56
C MET A 57 13.42 3.52 15.03
N ASP A 58 12.82 4.67 15.30
CA ASP A 58 12.20 4.95 16.59
C ASP A 58 10.77 4.45 16.55
N TYR A 59 10.48 3.36 17.27
CA TYR A 59 9.15 2.75 17.27
C TYR A 59 8.05 3.74 17.67
N MET A 60 8.27 4.54 18.70
CA MET A 60 7.22 5.42 19.22
C MET A 60 7.02 6.64 18.33
N ARG A 61 8.11 7.18 17.77
CA ARG A 61 8.05 8.35 16.90
C ARG A 61 7.60 8.03 15.47
N ASP A 62 8.14 6.96 14.87
CA ASP A 62 7.99 6.68 13.44
C ASP A 62 6.81 5.74 13.12
N LEU A 63 6.49 4.82 14.05
CA LEU A 63 5.41 3.84 13.86
C LEU A 63 4.19 4.13 14.75
N GLY A 64 4.41 4.29 16.06
CA GLY A 64 3.37 4.64 17.04
C GLY A 64 2.23 3.61 17.18
N LEU A 65 1.10 4.09 17.68
CA LEU A 65 -0.15 3.34 17.84
C LEU A 65 -1.22 3.87 16.88
N PRO A 66 -2.18 3.03 16.41
CA PRO A 66 -3.25 3.50 15.54
C PRO A 66 -4.14 4.51 16.28
N GLY A 67 -4.63 5.53 15.57
CA GLY A 67 -5.46 6.59 16.16
C GLY A 67 -4.69 7.74 16.82
N GLU A 68 -3.36 7.67 16.84
CA GLU A 68 -2.48 8.70 17.39
C GLU A 68 -1.40 9.08 16.38
N TYR A 69 -0.86 10.30 16.46
CA TYR A 69 0.29 10.72 15.62
C TYR A 69 1.46 9.73 15.81
N PRO A 70 2.18 9.30 14.75
CA PRO A 70 2.17 9.80 13.37
C PRO A 70 1.11 9.18 12.44
N PHE A 71 0.17 8.40 12.98
CA PHE A 71 -0.89 7.70 12.24
C PHE A 71 -0.38 6.67 11.22
N THR A 72 0.89 6.27 11.27
CA THR A 72 1.49 5.25 10.39
C THR A 72 0.70 3.94 10.42
N ARG A 73 0.12 3.58 11.57
CA ARG A 73 -0.71 2.37 11.75
C ARG A 73 -2.21 2.57 11.49
N GLY A 74 -2.62 3.76 11.07
CA GLY A 74 -4.00 4.12 10.77
C GLY A 74 -4.51 5.29 11.62
N ILE A 75 -5.47 6.04 11.06
CA ILE A 75 -6.05 7.25 11.66
C ILE A 75 -7.08 6.98 12.77
N HIS A 76 -7.53 5.74 12.94
CA HIS A 76 -8.52 5.36 13.96
C HIS A 76 -7.99 4.24 14.84
N ALA A 77 -8.19 4.31 16.16
CA ALA A 77 -7.66 3.31 17.09
C ALA A 77 -8.19 1.88 16.86
N THR A 78 -9.44 1.75 16.40
CA THR A 78 -10.11 0.45 16.21
C THR A 78 -10.17 -0.02 14.76
N MET A 79 -9.83 0.87 13.80
CA MET A 79 -9.88 0.62 12.35
C MET A 79 -11.06 -0.28 11.93
N TYR A 80 -10.79 -1.30 11.14
CA TYR A 80 -11.78 -2.19 10.55
C TYR A 80 -12.34 -3.24 11.51
N ARG A 81 -11.87 -3.28 12.77
CA ARG A 81 -12.54 -4.06 13.83
C ARG A 81 -13.84 -3.39 14.28
N ALA A 82 -13.92 -2.05 14.20
CA ALA A 82 -15.14 -1.31 14.53
C ALA A 82 -16.01 -1.01 13.31
N ARG A 83 -15.39 -0.60 12.19
CA ARG A 83 -16.12 -0.27 10.96
C ARG A 83 -15.25 -0.57 9.74
N ILE A 84 -15.72 -1.44 8.85
CA ILE A 84 -15.07 -1.70 7.56
C ILE A 84 -14.98 -0.40 6.72
N TRP A 85 -14.04 -0.36 5.76
CA TRP A 85 -13.96 0.76 4.84
C TRP A 85 -15.26 0.90 4.03
N THR A 86 -15.53 2.11 3.52
CA THR A 86 -16.68 2.32 2.63
C THR A 86 -16.40 1.61 1.30
N MET A 87 -17.21 0.60 0.99
CA MET A 87 -17.27 0.03 -0.34
C MET A 87 -18.00 1.04 -1.22
N ARG A 88 -17.27 1.64 -2.17
CA ARG A 88 -17.72 2.77 -2.98
C ARG A 88 -17.25 2.58 -4.42
N GLN A 89 -18.14 2.09 -5.26
CA GLN A 89 -17.95 1.91 -6.68
C GLN A 89 -18.13 3.25 -7.39
N PHE A 90 -17.23 3.53 -8.32
CA PHE A 90 -17.34 4.71 -9.18
C PHE A 90 -18.29 4.40 -10.34
N ALA A 91 -19.45 5.06 -10.37
CA ALA A 91 -20.49 4.80 -11.35
C ALA A 91 -21.16 6.09 -11.83
N GLY A 92 -21.50 6.13 -13.11
CA GLY A 92 -22.23 7.24 -13.72
C GLY A 92 -22.20 7.12 -15.24
N PHE A 93 -23.38 7.18 -15.85
CA PHE A 93 -23.57 7.12 -17.30
C PHE A 93 -24.99 7.53 -17.68
N GLY A 94 -25.16 7.96 -18.93
CA GLY A 94 -26.47 8.31 -19.47
C GLY A 94 -27.12 9.46 -18.69
N THR A 95 -28.42 9.33 -18.43
CA THR A 95 -29.15 10.34 -17.66
C THR A 95 -29.07 10.09 -16.15
N ALA A 96 -29.64 11.01 -15.37
CA ALA A 96 -29.77 10.85 -13.93
C ALA A 96 -30.54 9.56 -13.55
N GLU A 97 -31.57 9.19 -14.33
CA GLU A 97 -32.37 7.98 -14.10
C GLU A 97 -31.56 6.70 -14.32
N ASP A 98 -30.71 6.66 -15.34
CA ASP A 98 -29.87 5.50 -15.62
C ASP A 98 -28.82 5.29 -14.52
N THR A 99 -28.17 6.38 -14.11
CA THR A 99 -27.24 6.36 -12.98
C THR A 99 -27.95 6.01 -11.67
N ASN A 100 -29.19 6.48 -11.44
CA ASN A 100 -29.97 6.14 -10.25
C ASN A 100 -30.30 4.64 -10.18
N LYS A 101 -30.71 4.02 -11.30
CA LYS A 101 -30.94 2.57 -11.38
C LYS A 101 -29.67 1.81 -11.00
N ARG A 102 -28.50 2.26 -11.49
CA ARG A 102 -27.21 1.65 -11.14
C ARG A 102 -26.88 1.79 -9.67
N PHE A 103 -27.10 2.95 -9.06
CA PHE A 103 -26.86 3.13 -7.62
C PHE A 103 -27.75 2.23 -6.76
N LYS A 104 -29.03 2.10 -7.09
CA LYS A 104 -29.92 1.17 -6.37
C LYS A 104 -29.43 -0.26 -6.45
N TYR A 105 -29.08 -0.72 -7.66
CA TYR A 105 -28.50 -2.04 -7.87
C TYR A 105 -27.23 -2.25 -7.03
N LEU A 106 -26.30 -1.29 -7.02
CA LEU A 106 -25.06 -1.43 -6.27
C LEU A 106 -25.29 -1.45 -4.75
N LEU A 107 -26.22 -0.63 -4.24
CA LEU A 107 -26.63 -0.66 -2.83
C LEU A 107 -27.24 -2.02 -2.45
N GLU A 108 -28.06 -2.61 -3.32
CA GLU A 108 -28.61 -3.96 -3.14
C GLU A 108 -27.49 -5.02 -3.10
N GLU A 109 -26.43 -4.85 -3.89
CA GLU A 109 -25.25 -5.74 -3.91
C GLU A 109 -24.20 -5.43 -2.82
N GLY A 110 -24.54 -4.56 -1.85
CA GLY A 110 -23.71 -4.32 -0.66
C GLY A 110 -22.75 -3.13 -0.75
N GLU A 111 -22.91 -2.24 -1.73
CA GLU A 111 -22.24 -0.94 -1.70
C GLU A 111 -22.69 -0.13 -0.47
N THR A 112 -21.76 0.61 0.16
CA THR A 112 -22.01 1.36 1.40
C THR A 112 -21.76 2.88 1.26
N GLY A 113 -21.45 3.35 0.05
CA GLY A 113 -21.41 4.77 -0.27
C GLY A 113 -21.39 5.00 -1.78
N LEU A 114 -22.07 6.04 -2.25
CA LEU A 114 -22.22 6.33 -3.68
C LEU A 114 -21.10 7.21 -4.22
N SER A 115 -20.54 6.91 -5.38
CA SER A 115 -19.59 7.78 -6.08
C SER A 115 -20.01 8.00 -7.51
N ILE A 116 -20.16 9.27 -7.90
CA ILE A 116 -20.70 9.65 -9.20
C ILE A 116 -19.60 10.02 -10.19
N ALA A 117 -19.63 9.37 -11.35
CA ALA A 117 -18.90 9.82 -12.53
C ALA A 117 -19.80 10.72 -13.38
N PHE A 118 -19.23 11.79 -13.92
CA PHE A 118 -19.92 12.69 -14.84
C PHE A 118 -19.36 12.52 -16.25
N ASP A 119 -20.15 12.89 -17.25
CA ASP A 119 -19.67 12.96 -18.63
C ASP A 119 -18.71 14.14 -18.81
N TYR A 120 -18.00 14.13 -19.94
CA TYR A 120 -17.00 15.16 -20.21
C TYR A 120 -17.59 16.58 -20.31
N PRO A 121 -18.73 16.82 -21.01
CA PRO A 121 -19.39 18.12 -21.00
C PRO A 121 -19.64 18.67 -19.59
N THR A 122 -20.24 17.87 -18.69
CA THR A 122 -20.51 18.29 -17.32
C THR A 122 -19.22 18.63 -16.56
N ILE A 123 -18.17 17.81 -16.70
CA ILE A 123 -16.86 18.07 -16.05
C ILE A 123 -16.22 19.36 -16.58
N ARG A 124 -16.48 19.71 -17.85
CA ARG A 124 -15.99 20.93 -18.49
C ARG A 124 -16.90 22.14 -18.28
N GLY A 125 -18.07 21.96 -17.65
CA GLY A 125 -19.05 23.03 -17.41
C GLY A 125 -19.85 23.42 -18.65
N TYR A 126 -19.99 22.52 -19.62
CA TYR A 126 -20.86 22.70 -20.77
C TYR A 126 -22.21 22.01 -20.56
N ASP A 127 -23.27 22.67 -21.00
CA ASP A 127 -24.58 22.04 -21.14
C ASP A 127 -24.54 20.97 -22.24
N SER A 128 -25.43 19.99 -22.16
CA SER A 128 -25.46 18.87 -23.13
C SER A 128 -25.84 19.32 -24.56
N ASP A 129 -26.41 20.51 -24.73
CA ASP A 129 -26.76 21.13 -26.00
C ASP A 129 -25.74 22.19 -26.46
N HIS A 130 -24.60 22.33 -25.76
CA HIS A 130 -23.53 23.22 -26.19
C HIS A 130 -23.00 22.80 -27.58
N PRO A 131 -22.81 23.74 -28.53
CA PRO A 131 -22.31 23.46 -29.88
C PRO A 131 -20.94 22.77 -29.94
#